data_AF-A0A0B4XGK8-F1
#
_entry.id   AF-A0A0B4XGK8-F1
#
_cell.length_a   1.000
_cell.length_b   1.000
_cell.length_c   1.000
_cell.angle_alpha   90.00
_cell.angle_beta   90.00
_cell.angle_gamma   90.00
#
_symmetry.space_group_name_H-M   'P 1'
#
loop_
_entity.id
_entity.type
_entity.pdbx_description
1 polymer ?
#
loop_
_entity_poly.entity_id
_entity_poly.type
_entity_poly.pdbx_seq_one_letter_code
_entity_poly.pdbx_strand_id
1 'polypeptide(L)'
;MALTALRLRGYRSERRYLVFQCLTHTLSLPALQVRLLVLCHERRNLAEYEGYMDIDDALLAELLGIANDVLPDVERALNNVRF
;
A
#
# COMPACT_ATOMS: atom_id res chain seq x y z
N MET A 1 2.42 1.35 -5.81
CA MET A 1 1.15 2.06 -6.09
C MET A 1 1.08 3.40 -5.36
N ALA A 2 1.00 3.42 -4.02
CA ALA A 2 1.02 4.66 -3.23
C ALA A 2 2.25 5.56 -3.48
N LEU A 3 3.44 4.96 -3.61
CA LEU A 3 4.67 5.69 -3.95
C LEU A 3 4.62 6.30 -5.35
N THR A 4 3.92 5.66 -6.29
CA THR A 4 3.72 6.16 -7.65
C THR A 4 2.80 7.38 -7.63
N ALA A 5 1.70 7.35 -6.88
CA ALA A 5 0.80 8.48 -6.71
C ALA A 5 1.50 9.70 -6.08
N LEU A 6 2.32 9.48 -5.05
CA LEU A 6 3.14 10.54 -4.45
C LEU A 6 4.15 11.13 -5.45
N ARG A 7 4.86 10.27 -6.18
CA ARG A 7 5.84 10.69 -7.19
C ARG A 7 5.21 11.49 -8.33
N LEU A 8 4.01 11.10 -8.79
CA LEU A 8 3.26 11.84 -9.80
C LEU A 8 2.81 13.23 -9.31
N ARG A 9 2.68 13.42 -8.00
CA ARG A 9 2.37 14.71 -7.37
C ARG A 9 3.62 15.47 -6.89
N GLY A 10 4.82 15.03 -7.28
CA GLY A 10 6.10 15.67 -6.93
C GLY A 10 6.65 15.32 -5.54
N TYR A 11 5.94 14.48 -4.77
CA TYR A 11 6.38 14.05 -3.45
C TYR A 11 7.30 12.82 -3.51
N ARG A 12 8.44 12.87 -2.82
CA ARG A 12 9.38 11.74 -2.69
C ARG A 12 9.56 11.40 -1.22
N SER A 13 8.80 10.43 -0.73
CA SER A 13 8.96 9.90 0.63
C SER A 13 9.72 8.57 0.60
N GLU A 14 10.76 8.46 1.43
CA GLU A 14 11.44 7.18 1.69
C GLU A 14 10.77 6.39 2.82
N ARG A 15 9.87 7.02 3.58
CA ARG A 15 9.12 6.39 4.68
C ARG A 15 7.84 5.75 4.13
N ARG A 16 7.88 4.43 3.90
CA ARG A 16 6.76 3.64 3.34
C ARG A 16 5.47 3.72 4.17
N TYR A 17 5.58 3.91 5.48
CA TYR A 17 4.44 4.21 6.35
C TYR A 17 3.66 5.45 5.91
N LEU A 18 4.36 6.57 5.67
CA LEU A 18 3.74 7.82 5.20
C LEU A 18 3.14 7.63 3.81
N VAL A 19 3.78 6.81 2.98
CA VAL A 19 3.28 6.47 1.65
C VAL A 19 1.91 5.79 1.74
N PHE A 20 1.72 4.82 2.64
CA PHE A 20 0.42 4.18 2.85
C PHE A 20 -0.63 5.13 3.43
N GLN A 21 -0.26 6.02 4.37
CA GLN A 21 -1.19 7.00 4.92
C GLN A 21 -1.80 7.92 3.85
N CYS A 22 -1.06 8.22 2.79
CA CYS A 22 -1.58 9.03 1.69
C CYS A 22 -2.72 8.36 0.93
N LEU A 23 -2.88 7.04 0.98
CA LEU A 23 -3.95 6.32 0.27
C LEU A 23 -5.35 6.73 0.75
N THR A 24 -5.49 7.10 2.03
CA THR A 24 -6.74 7.66 2.57
C THR A 24 -7.15 8.92 1.83
N HIS A 25 -6.19 9.72 1.38
CA HIS A 25 -6.46 11.02 0.76
C HIS A 25 -6.45 10.96 -0.77
N THR A 26 -5.72 10.02 -1.37
CA THR A 26 -5.57 9.94 -2.83
C THR A 26 -6.54 8.94 -3.48
N LEU A 27 -6.86 7.85 -2.78
CA LEU A 27 -7.76 6.80 -3.26
C LEU A 27 -8.95 6.57 -2.31
N SER A 28 -9.16 7.45 -1.33
CA SER A 28 -10.25 7.35 -0.33
C SER A 28 -10.26 6.03 0.43
N LEU A 29 -9.09 5.42 0.62
CA LEU A 29 -8.99 4.10 1.25
C LEU A 29 -9.35 4.16 2.73
N PRO A 30 -10.16 3.23 3.26
CA PRO A 30 -10.47 3.17 4.68
C PRO A 30 -9.22 3.08 5.55
N ALA A 31 -9.21 3.81 6.68
CA ALA A 31 -8.08 3.83 7.60
C ALA A 31 -7.67 2.43 8.10
N LEU A 32 -8.62 1.51 8.24
CA LEU A 32 -8.35 0.12 8.61
C LEU A 32 -7.50 -0.60 7.55
N GLN A 33 -7.86 -0.47 6.26
CA GLN A 33 -7.12 -1.08 5.16
C GLN A 33 -5.71 -0.49 5.05
N VAL A 34 -5.56 0.81 5.28
CA VAL A 34 -4.24 1.47 5.32
C VAL A 34 -3.37 0.92 6.45
N ARG A 35 -3.92 0.71 7.65
CA ARG A 35 -3.18 0.10 8.76
C ARG A 35 -2.76 -1.34 8.46
N LEU A 36 -3.62 -2.10 7.78
CA LEU A 36 -3.30 -3.46 7.37
C LEU A 36 -2.13 -3.49 6.38
N LEU A 37 -2.13 -2.61 5.37
CA LEU A 37 -1.03 -2.49 4.41
C LEU A 37 0.30 -2.13 5.10
N VAL A 38 0.27 -1.26 6.12
CA VAL A 38 1.43 -0.96 6.97
C VAL A 38 1.92 -2.21 7.70
N LEU A 39 1.02 -2.93 8.38
CA LEU A 39 1.36 -4.14 9.12
C LEU A 39 2.00 -5.20 8.21
N CYS A 40 1.41 -5.45 7.03
CA CYS A 40 1.98 -6.38 6.07
C CYS A 40 3.37 -5.94 5.58
N HIS A 41 3.59 -4.63 5.42
CA HIS A 41 4.90 -4.10 5.05
C HIS A 41 5.94 -4.29 6.15
N GLU A 42 5.58 -4.08 7.41
CA GLU A 42 6.43 -4.34 8.58
C GLU A 42 6.81 -5.82 8.68
N ARG A 43 5.84 -6.74 8.55
CA ARG A 43 6.11 -8.19 8.57
C ARG A 43 7.01 -8.64 7.43
N ARG A 44 6.81 -8.11 6.22
CA ARG A 44 7.71 -8.38 5.07
C ARG A 44 9.14 -7.90 5.37
N ASN A 45 9.28 -6.73 5.99
CA ASN A 45 10.59 -6.20 6.37
C ASN A 45 11.27 -7.05 7.45
N LEU A 46 10.54 -7.50 8.48
CA LEU A 46 11.09 -8.42 9.48
C LEU A 46 11.56 -9.72 8.83
N ALA A 47 10.78 -10.29 7.92
CA ALA A 47 11.18 -11.50 7.20
C ALA A 47 12.42 -11.28 6.33
N GLU A 48 12.50 -10.16 5.60
CA GLU A 48 13.62 -9.87 4.68
C GLU A 48 14.91 -9.46 5.41
N TYR A 49 14.81 -8.64 6.46
CA TYR A 49 15.97 -8.04 7.11
C TYR A 49 16.39 -8.75 8.39
N GLU A 50 15.44 -9.33 9.14
CA GLU A 50 15.71 -10.04 10.41
C GLU A 50 15.62 -11.57 10.24
N GLY A 51 15.19 -12.06 9.07
CA GLY A 51 14.98 -13.49 8.82
C GLY A 51 13.78 -14.09 9.55
N TYR A 52 12.97 -13.27 10.22
CA TYR A 52 11.81 -13.72 10.97
C TYR A 52 10.60 -13.87 10.04
N MET A 53 10.32 -15.10 9.63
CA MET A 53 9.17 -15.43 8.80
C MET A 53 8.06 -16.04 9.66
N ASP A 54 6.99 -15.29 9.84
CA ASP A 54 5.76 -15.75 10.49
C ASP A 54 4.58 -15.34 9.60
N ILE A 55 4.09 -16.32 8.83
CA ILE A 55 3.03 -16.18 7.84
C ILE A 55 1.69 -16.40 8.55
N ASP A 56 0.86 -15.37 8.51
CA ASP A 56 -0.52 -15.43 8.94
C ASP A 56 -1.41 -15.50 7.69
N ASP A 57 -2.02 -16.67 7.46
CA ASP A 57 -2.84 -16.93 6.28
C ASP A 57 -4.09 -16.02 6.23
N ALA A 58 -4.64 -15.63 7.37
CA ALA A 58 -5.77 -14.72 7.43
C ALA A 58 -5.33 -13.31 7.02
N LEU A 59 -4.18 -12.86 7.54
CA LEU A 59 -3.60 -11.57 7.15
C LEU A 59 -3.22 -11.55 5.65
N LEU A 60 -2.70 -12.66 5.12
CA LEU A 60 -2.40 -12.79 3.69
C LEU A 60 -3.67 -12.71 2.84
N ALA A 61 -4.74 -13.39 3.24
CA ALA A 61 -6.03 -13.33 2.56
C ALA A 61 -6.60 -11.91 2.55
N GLU A 62 -6.54 -11.19 3.68
CA GLU A 62 -6.97 -9.78 3.73
C GLU A 62 -6.09 -8.86 2.87
N LEU A 63 -4.77 -9.06 2.86
CA LEU A 63 -3.87 -8.30 2.00
C LEU A 63 -4.21 -8.48 0.51
N LEU A 64 -4.47 -9.72 0.09
CA LEU A 64 -4.88 -10.03 -1.28
C LEU A 64 -6.24 -9.42 -1.61
N GLY A 65 -7.20 -9.46 -0.68
CA GLY A 65 -8.50 -8.81 -0.82
C GLY A 65 -8.35 -7.30 -1.05
N ILE A 66 -7.63 -6.61 -0.17
CA ILE A 66 -7.38 -5.16 -0.29
C ILE A 66 -6.65 -4.85 -1.60
N ALA A 67 -5.66 -5.65 -2.00
CA ALA A 67 -4.94 -5.42 -3.25
C ALA A 67 -5.86 -5.52 -4.48
N ASN A 68 -6.77 -6.49 -4.50
CA ASN A 68 -7.75 -6.65 -5.58
C ASN A 68 -8.77 -5.51 -5.60
N ASP A 69 -9.22 -5.04 -4.44
CA ASP A 69 -10.17 -3.92 -4.34
C ASP A 69 -9.55 -2.59 -4.80
N VAL A 70 -8.27 -2.36 -4.47
CA VAL A 70 -7.55 -1.11 -4.76
C VAL A 70 -7.08 -1.03 -6.22
N LEU A 71 -6.79 -2.18 -6.85
CA LEU A 71 -6.16 -2.23 -8.17
C LEU A 71 -6.95 -1.46 -9.26
N PRO A 72 -8.28 -1.60 -9.39
CA PRO A 72 -9.05 -0.86 -10.40
C PRO A 72 -8.98 0.67 -10.22
N ASP A 73 -8.96 1.15 -8.97
CA ASP A 73 -8.88 2.58 -8.68
C ASP A 73 -7.49 3.14 -9.00
N VAL A 74 -6.44 2.35 -8.74
CA VAL A 74 -5.08 2.68 -9.14
C VAL A 74 -4.96 2.74 -10.66
N GLU A 75 -5.51 1.76 -11.38
CA GLU A 75 -5.49 1.75 -12.85
C GLU A 75 -6.22 2.95 -13.44
N ARG A 76 -7.40 3.30 -12.89
CA ARG A 76 -8.14 4.50 -13.29
C ARG A 76 -7.33 5.77 -13.03
N ALA A 77 -6.72 5.88 -11.86
CA ALA A 77 -5.89 7.03 -11.50
C ALA A 77 -4.66 7.16 -12.42
N LEU A 78 -4.04 6.05 -12.84
CA LEU A 78 -2.92 6.06 -13.77
C LEU A 78 -3.33 6.45 -15.19
N ASN A 79 -4.48 5.98 -15.66
CA ASN A 79 -5.00 6.31 -17.00
C ASN A 79 -5.40 7.78 -17.12
N ASN A 80 -5.90 8.39 -16.03
CA ASN A 80 -6.25 9.82 -15.99
C ASN A 80 -5.03 10.76 -15.93
N VAL A 81 -3.82 10.22 -15.76
CA VAL A 81 -2.55 10.99 -15.69
C VAL A 81 -1.73 10.87 -16.98
N ARG A 82 -2.24 10.17 -18.01
CA ARG A 82 -1.59 10.15 -19.33
C ARG A 82 -1.72 11.53 -19.99
N PHE A 83 -0.56 12.16 -20.21
CA PHE A 83 -0.38 13.33 -21.08
C PHE A 83 -0.69 12.98 -22.54
#